data_AF-A0A562JS13-F1
#
_entry.id   AF-A0A562JS13-F1
#
_cell.length_a   1.000
_cell.length_b   1.000
_cell.length_c   1.000
_cell.angle_alpha   90.00
_cell.angle_beta   90.00
_cell.angle_gamma   90.00
#
_symmetry.space_group_name_H-M   'P 1'
#
loop_
_entity.id
_entity.type
_entity.pdbx_description
1 polymer ?
#
loop_
_entity_poly.entity_id
_entity_poly.type
_entity_poly.pdbx_seq_one_letter_code
_entity_poly.pdbx_strand_id
1 'polypeptide(L)'
;MAGLLAYEHLQKTDASGISIEEAMKQSQLSPLPLEKIKRNDIQAYLEMHIEQGKVLENEELPVGIVTGIAAPLWLEVTVTGVSAHAGATPMPIRKDALAAASEMILAIEQMFNDRTNSVTTVGKLNVEPNGVNVIPGRVTFTIDIRDIDEQIISTLEGSFLRQMQKIAERRKVTLKTKMLQLVKPAKTDPMLQQQLAKGVLAALIYFSLNLFWCRCL
;
A
#
# COMPACT_ATOMS: atom_id res chain seq x y z
N MET A 1 -15.41 3.27 18.62
CA MET A 1 -14.38 3.52 17.59
C MET A 1 -14.22 5.02 17.40
N ALA A 2 -13.12 5.47 16.78
CA ALA A 2 -12.68 6.87 16.74
C ALA A 2 -13.70 7.87 16.14
N GLY A 3 -14.69 7.40 15.39
CA GLY A 3 -15.78 8.24 14.87
C GLY A 3 -15.31 9.26 13.82
N LEU A 4 -14.28 8.92 13.05
CA LEU A 4 -13.66 9.81 12.06
C LEU A 4 -14.29 9.71 10.66
N LEU A 5 -15.42 9.00 10.52
CA LEU A 5 -16.10 8.88 9.24
C LEU A 5 -16.79 10.21 8.90
N ALA A 6 -16.45 10.81 7.77
CA ALA A 6 -17.14 11.97 7.22
C ALA A 6 -18.25 11.55 6.24
N TYR A 7 -19.26 12.41 6.04
CA TYR A 7 -20.37 12.15 5.12
C TYR A 7 -19.91 11.87 3.68
N GLU A 8 -18.84 12.51 3.24
CA GLU A 8 -18.24 12.28 1.92
C GLU A 8 -17.73 10.83 1.72
N HIS A 9 -17.32 10.15 2.80
CA HIS A 9 -16.89 8.75 2.71
C HIS A 9 -18.06 7.85 2.32
N LEU A 10 -19.29 8.17 2.76
CA LEU A 10 -20.48 7.39 2.46
C LEU A 10 -20.85 7.41 0.96
N GLN A 11 -20.38 8.44 0.24
CA GLN A 11 -20.63 8.61 -1.19
C GLN A 11 -19.60 7.89 -2.07
N LYS A 12 -18.54 7.29 -1.49
CA LYS A 12 -17.60 6.48 -2.25
C LYS A 12 -18.32 5.24 -2.79
N THR A 13 -18.11 4.96 -4.07
CA THR A 13 -18.76 3.85 -4.77
C THR A 13 -17.81 2.68 -5.01
N ASP A 14 -18.37 1.49 -5.11
CA ASP A 14 -17.69 0.31 -5.62
C ASP A 14 -17.56 0.33 -7.16
N ALA A 15 -17.03 -0.75 -7.74
CA ALA A 15 -16.87 -0.89 -9.19
C ALA A 15 -18.21 -0.94 -9.96
N SER A 16 -19.31 -1.26 -9.28
CA SER A 16 -20.66 -1.30 -9.85
C SER A 16 -21.39 0.04 -9.71
N GLY A 17 -20.78 1.03 -9.06
CA GLY A 17 -21.38 2.33 -8.80
C GLY A 17 -22.24 2.39 -7.54
N ILE A 18 -22.27 1.35 -6.71
CA ILE A 18 -23.04 1.34 -5.46
C ILE A 18 -22.26 2.07 -4.38
N SER A 19 -22.85 3.09 -3.77
CA SER A 19 -22.25 3.84 -2.67
C SER A 19 -22.27 3.04 -1.35
N ILE A 20 -21.35 3.37 -0.44
CA ILE A 20 -21.36 2.80 0.93
C ILE A 20 -22.73 3.06 1.58
N GLU A 21 -23.32 4.25 1.40
CA GLU A 21 -24.64 4.58 1.94
C GLU A 21 -25.74 3.65 1.41
N GLU A 22 -25.77 3.42 0.10
CA GLU A 22 -26.74 2.51 -0.53
C GLU A 22 -26.54 1.08 -0.06
N ALA A 23 -25.30 0.59 0.01
CA ALA A 23 -24.99 -0.75 0.50
C ALA A 23 -25.43 -0.95 1.96
N MET A 24 -25.25 0.06 2.81
CA MET A 24 -25.75 0.04 4.19
C MET A 24 -27.27 0.00 4.24
N LYS A 25 -27.97 0.82 3.43
CA LYS A 25 -29.44 0.82 3.34
C LYS A 25 -29.99 -0.52 2.85
N GLN A 26 -29.35 -1.12 1.85
CA GLN A 26 -29.69 -2.47 1.36
C GLN A 26 -29.53 -3.53 2.46
N SER A 27 -28.54 -3.34 3.34
CA SER A 27 -28.30 -4.17 4.52
C SER A 27 -29.14 -3.77 5.75
N GLN A 28 -30.10 -2.85 5.60
CA GLN A 28 -30.96 -2.33 6.69
C GLN A 28 -30.19 -1.66 7.82
N LEU A 29 -29.00 -1.12 7.54
CA LEU A 29 -28.18 -0.35 8.46
C LEU A 29 -28.36 1.15 8.20
N SER A 30 -28.47 1.95 9.26
CA SER A 30 -28.40 3.41 9.17
C SER A 30 -27.03 3.90 9.66
N PRO A 31 -26.19 4.50 8.80
CA PRO A 31 -24.96 5.16 9.26
C PRO A 31 -25.23 6.46 10.03
N LEU A 32 -26.46 6.99 10.00
CA LEU A 32 -26.75 8.33 10.48
C LEU A 32 -27.46 8.33 11.84
N PRO A 33 -27.21 9.38 12.66
CA PRO A 33 -26.26 10.47 12.46
C PRO A 33 -24.82 10.06 12.83
N LEU A 34 -23.82 10.40 11.99
CA LEU A 34 -22.42 9.96 12.14
C LEU A 34 -21.80 10.41 13.47
N GLU A 35 -22.28 11.53 14.01
CA GLU A 35 -21.84 12.14 15.25
C GLU A 35 -22.10 11.22 16.46
N LYS A 36 -23.09 10.32 16.36
CA LYS A 36 -23.41 9.35 17.41
C LYS A 36 -22.53 8.09 17.40
N ILE A 37 -21.68 7.92 16.38
CA ILE A 37 -20.81 6.74 16.26
C ILE A 37 -19.55 6.87 17.12
N LYS A 38 -19.12 8.11 17.40
CA LYS A 38 -17.93 8.36 18.21
C LYS A 38 -18.15 7.87 19.63
N ARG A 39 -17.25 6.99 20.09
CA ARG A 39 -17.24 6.47 21.47
C ARG A 39 -16.13 7.12 22.28
N ASN A 40 -16.48 7.60 23.47
CA ASN A 40 -15.55 8.23 24.42
C ASN A 40 -15.36 7.41 25.70
N ASP A 41 -15.91 6.21 25.75
CA ASP A 41 -15.95 5.30 26.89
C ASP A 41 -15.00 4.08 26.73
N ILE A 42 -14.16 4.09 25.68
CA ILE A 42 -13.16 3.06 25.41
C ILE A 42 -11.79 3.58 25.87
N GLN A 43 -11.18 2.92 26.85
CA GLN A 43 -9.87 3.30 27.38
C GLN A 43 -8.69 2.74 26.57
N ALA A 44 -8.84 1.54 26.02
CA ALA A 44 -7.82 0.87 25.21
C ALA A 44 -8.49 -0.09 24.22
N TYR A 45 -7.77 -0.39 23.14
CA TYR A 45 -8.17 -1.38 22.14
C TYR A 45 -6.96 -2.28 21.84
N LEU A 46 -7.18 -3.59 21.90
CA LEU A 46 -6.19 -4.61 21.57
C LEU A 46 -6.79 -5.48 20.48
N GLU A 47 -6.02 -5.70 19.42
CA GLU A 47 -6.40 -6.55 18.30
C GLU A 47 -5.34 -7.63 18.12
N MET A 48 -5.78 -8.88 18.14
CA MET A 48 -4.94 -10.02 17.82
C MET A 48 -5.19 -10.39 16.36
N HIS A 49 -4.11 -10.44 15.59
CA HIS A 49 -4.17 -10.75 14.17
C HIS A 49 -2.98 -11.62 13.77
N ILE A 50 -3.14 -12.45 12.76
CA ILE A 50 -2.00 -13.14 12.14
C ILE A 50 -1.09 -12.12 11.44
N GLU A 51 0.20 -12.41 11.30
CA GLU A 51 1.18 -11.45 10.75
C GLU A 51 0.84 -11.00 9.32
N GLN A 52 0.24 -11.89 8.51
CA GLN A 52 0.06 -11.72 7.05
C GLN A 52 1.38 -11.49 6.28
N GLY A 53 2.51 -11.67 6.94
CA GLY A 53 3.87 -11.66 6.41
C GLY A 53 4.60 -12.97 6.75
N LYS A 54 5.93 -12.93 6.68
CA LYS A 54 6.80 -14.06 7.00
C LYS A 54 7.90 -13.70 8.00
N VAL A 55 7.85 -12.53 8.62
CA VAL A 55 8.87 -12.09 9.58
C VAL A 55 8.90 -13.02 10.78
N LEU A 56 7.76 -13.30 11.42
CA LEU A 56 7.70 -14.20 12.57
C LEU A 56 8.06 -15.64 12.20
N GLU A 57 7.64 -16.10 11.02
CA GLU A 57 8.02 -17.42 10.49
C GLU A 57 9.54 -17.52 10.26
N ASN A 58 10.13 -16.54 9.57
CA ASN A 58 11.56 -16.53 9.24
C ASN A 58 12.45 -16.35 10.48
N GLU A 59 11.98 -15.60 11.48
CA GLU A 59 12.67 -15.38 12.75
C GLU A 59 12.37 -16.48 13.79
N GLU A 60 11.54 -17.48 13.43
CA GLU A 60 11.10 -18.57 14.33
C GLU A 60 10.46 -18.06 15.64
N LEU A 61 9.72 -16.95 15.56
CA LEU A 61 9.06 -16.31 16.70
C LEU A 61 7.55 -16.61 16.72
N PRO A 62 6.96 -16.96 17.87
CA PRO A 62 5.53 -17.29 17.95
C PRO A 62 4.61 -16.06 18.01
N VAL A 63 5.14 -14.91 18.43
CA VAL A 63 4.37 -13.68 18.68
C VAL A 63 5.21 -12.45 18.32
N GLY A 64 4.57 -11.49 17.64
CA GLY A 64 5.11 -10.15 17.41
C GLY A 64 4.28 -9.08 18.12
N ILE A 65 4.93 -8.03 18.59
CA ILE A 65 4.26 -6.84 19.14
C ILE A 65 4.32 -5.75 18.07
N VAL A 66 3.16 -5.40 17.53
CA VAL A 66 3.04 -4.41 16.44
C VAL A 66 3.41 -3.02 16.95
N THR A 67 4.42 -2.40 16.34
CA THR A 67 4.88 -1.04 16.67
C THR A 67 4.02 0.04 16.01
N GLY A 68 3.38 -0.29 14.89
CA GLY A 68 2.42 0.55 14.19
C GLY A 68 1.99 -0.05 12.86
N ILE A 69 1.05 0.63 12.21
CA ILE A 69 0.56 0.30 10.87
C ILE A 69 1.18 1.29 9.89
N ALA A 70 1.91 0.75 8.90
CA ALA A 70 2.51 1.54 7.84
C ALA A 70 1.43 2.24 7.00
N ALA A 71 1.68 3.49 6.67
CA ALA A 71 0.82 4.30 5.83
C ALA A 71 0.97 3.92 4.35
N PRO A 72 -0.12 3.57 3.64
CA PRO A 72 -0.09 3.52 2.19
C PRO A 72 -0.14 4.92 1.55
N LEU A 73 0.77 5.15 0.61
CA LEU A 73 0.66 6.14 -0.46
C LEU A 73 0.39 5.38 -1.77
N TRP A 74 -0.77 5.61 -2.37
CA TRP A 74 -1.13 5.05 -3.66
C TRP A 74 -1.09 6.11 -4.75
N LEU A 75 -0.43 5.76 -5.84
CA LEU A 75 -0.27 6.61 -7.02
C LEU A 75 -0.72 5.87 -8.26
N GLU A 76 -1.33 6.60 -9.18
CA GLU A 76 -1.50 6.20 -10.56
C GLU A 76 -0.53 6.97 -11.43
N VAL A 77 0.20 6.26 -12.28
CA VAL A 77 1.16 6.80 -13.22
C VAL A 77 0.67 6.51 -14.62
N THR A 78 0.54 7.55 -15.45
CA THR A 78 0.23 7.45 -16.87
C THR A 78 1.43 7.87 -17.68
N VAL A 79 1.94 6.96 -18.51
CA VAL A 79 3.00 7.19 -19.49
C VAL A 79 2.36 7.27 -20.87
N THR A 80 2.57 8.36 -21.60
CA THR A 80 2.04 8.52 -22.96
C THR A 80 3.17 8.68 -23.97
N GLY A 81 3.19 7.76 -24.93
CA GLY A 81 4.09 7.71 -26.06
C GLY A 81 3.33 7.90 -27.37
N VAL A 82 3.69 7.13 -28.41
CA VAL A 82 3.03 7.17 -29.72
C VAL A 82 2.80 5.76 -30.23
N SER A 83 1.54 5.41 -30.47
CA SER A 83 1.18 4.14 -31.10
C SER A 83 1.63 4.12 -32.56
N ALA A 84 2.32 3.06 -32.96
CA ALA A 84 2.78 2.88 -34.34
C ALA A 84 2.98 1.39 -34.68
N HIS A 85 3.16 1.08 -35.97
CA HIS A 85 3.31 -0.29 -36.43
C HIS A 85 4.65 -0.90 -36.00
N ALA A 86 4.63 -1.99 -35.24
CA ALA A 86 5.83 -2.56 -34.63
C ALA A 86 6.88 -3.05 -35.64
N GLY A 87 6.46 -3.47 -36.84
CA GLY A 87 7.38 -3.92 -37.89
C GLY A 87 7.93 -2.82 -38.80
N ALA A 88 7.26 -1.66 -38.86
CA ALA A 88 7.56 -0.62 -39.86
C ALA A 88 8.22 0.63 -39.25
N THR A 89 8.14 0.81 -37.93
CA THR A 89 8.74 1.95 -37.25
C THR A 89 10.16 1.61 -36.77
N PRO A 90 11.21 2.28 -37.29
CA PRO A 90 12.58 2.09 -36.84
C PRO A 90 12.76 2.37 -35.34
N MET A 91 13.63 1.62 -34.67
CA MET A 91 13.86 1.74 -33.21
C MET A 91 14.20 3.16 -32.73
N PRO A 92 15.08 3.95 -33.39
CA PRO A 92 15.52 5.25 -32.87
C PRO A 92 14.42 6.32 -32.77
N ILE A 93 13.32 6.15 -33.51
CA ILE A 93 12.22 7.13 -33.57
C ILE A 93 11.00 6.72 -32.73
N ARG A 94 11.06 5.56 -32.07
CA ARG A 94 9.95 5.08 -31.24
C ARG A 94 9.81 5.93 -29.98
N LYS A 95 8.56 6.17 -29.59
CA LYS A 95 8.16 6.70 -28.29
C LYS A 95 7.31 5.64 -27.61
N ASP A 96 7.97 4.55 -27.21
CA ASP A 96 7.31 3.35 -26.68
C ASP A 96 6.97 3.55 -25.20
N ALA A 97 5.67 3.64 -24.89
CA ALA A 97 5.20 3.88 -23.53
C ALA A 97 5.46 2.69 -22.60
N LEU A 98 5.40 1.45 -23.11
CA LEU A 98 5.62 0.25 -22.31
C LEU A 98 7.09 0.10 -21.97
N ALA A 99 7.99 0.29 -22.94
CA ALA A 99 9.43 0.24 -22.66
C ALA A 99 9.85 1.30 -21.62
N ALA A 100 9.26 2.50 -21.68
CA ALA A 100 9.49 3.54 -20.69
C ALA A 100 8.91 3.16 -19.31
N ALA A 101 7.67 2.66 -19.26
CA ALA A 101 7.05 2.22 -18.01
C ALA A 101 7.82 1.06 -17.36
N SER A 102 8.26 0.06 -18.11
CA SER A 102 9.06 -1.06 -17.57
C SER A 102 10.35 -0.57 -16.92
N GLU A 103 11.03 0.40 -17.51
CA GLU A 103 12.23 0.99 -16.92
C GLU A 103 11.91 1.79 -15.65
N MET A 104 10.79 2.52 -15.64
CA MET A 104 10.32 3.21 -14.42
C MET A 104 10.03 2.21 -13.30
N ILE A 105 9.37 1.10 -13.60
CA ILE A 105 9.02 0.05 -12.63
C ILE A 105 10.28 -0.57 -12.01
N LEU A 106 11.27 -0.92 -12.83
CA LEU A 106 12.54 -1.45 -12.33
C LEU A 106 13.32 -0.42 -11.52
N ALA A 107 13.32 0.85 -11.94
CA ALA A 107 13.96 1.91 -11.18
C ALA A 107 13.28 2.14 -9.82
N ILE A 108 11.95 2.03 -9.75
CA ILE A 108 11.20 2.10 -8.50
C ILE A 108 11.57 0.95 -7.59
N GLU A 109 11.57 -0.29 -8.07
CA GLU A 109 11.98 -1.47 -7.28
C GLU A 109 13.39 -1.29 -6.70
N GLN A 110 14.36 -0.88 -7.54
CA GLN A 110 15.74 -0.66 -7.12
C GLN A 110 15.90 0.37 -6.00
N MET A 111 15.05 1.39 -5.94
CA MET A 111 15.10 2.41 -4.88
C MET A 111 14.73 1.87 -3.48
N PHE A 112 14.15 0.67 -3.41
CA PHE A 112 13.68 0.05 -2.17
C PHE A 112 14.50 -1.17 -1.75
N ASN A 113 15.40 -1.70 -2.60
CA ASN A 113 16.18 -2.91 -2.29
C ASN A 113 16.99 -2.81 -0.99
N ASP A 114 17.53 -1.64 -0.66
CA ASP A 114 18.35 -1.44 0.54
C ASP A 114 17.54 -0.92 1.74
N ARG A 115 16.21 -0.91 1.66
CA ARG A 115 15.33 -0.38 2.71
C ARG A 115 14.70 -1.52 3.51
N THR A 116 14.77 -1.40 4.83
CA THR A 116 14.22 -2.42 5.75
C THR A 116 12.75 -2.20 6.10
N ASN A 117 12.32 -0.95 6.20
CA ASN A 117 10.97 -0.60 6.70
C ASN A 117 10.04 -0.03 5.61
N SER A 118 10.58 0.21 4.42
CA SER A 118 9.83 0.75 3.30
C SER A 118 9.59 -0.38 2.30
N VAL A 119 8.35 -0.55 1.85
CA VAL A 119 8.04 -1.48 0.75
C VAL A 119 7.35 -0.72 -0.38
N THR A 120 7.55 -1.20 -1.61
CA THR A 120 6.84 -0.71 -2.78
C THR A 120 6.31 -1.85 -3.63
N THR A 121 5.19 -1.64 -4.32
CA THR A 121 4.60 -2.63 -5.20
C THR A 121 3.92 -1.97 -6.38
N VAL A 122 4.22 -2.45 -7.59
CA VAL A 122 3.42 -2.16 -8.78
C VAL A 122 2.43 -3.28 -9.00
N GLY A 123 1.20 -3.08 -8.54
CA GLY A 123 0.17 -4.13 -8.51
C GLY A 123 -0.77 -4.17 -9.72
N LYS A 124 -0.82 -3.11 -10.53
CA LYS A 124 -1.70 -3.00 -11.71
C LYS A 124 -0.96 -2.34 -12.85
N LEU A 125 -1.13 -2.88 -14.05
CA LEU A 125 -0.55 -2.38 -15.30
C LEU A 125 -1.57 -2.56 -16.42
N ASN A 126 -1.93 -1.46 -17.08
CA ASN A 126 -2.80 -1.45 -18.25
C ASN A 126 -2.01 -0.89 -19.43
N VAL A 127 -1.95 -1.64 -20.54
CA VAL A 127 -1.22 -1.29 -21.75
C VAL A 127 -2.23 -1.01 -22.85
N GLU A 128 -2.05 0.06 -23.61
CA GLU A 128 -2.93 0.42 -24.71
C GLU A 128 -2.14 0.66 -26.01
N PRO A 129 -2.56 0.06 -27.15
CA PRO A 129 -3.76 -0.76 -27.35
C PRO A 129 -3.60 -2.25 -26.99
N ASN A 130 -2.45 -2.67 -26.45
CA ASN A 130 -2.13 -4.06 -26.11
C ASN A 130 -2.11 -5.07 -27.28
N GLY A 131 -1.84 -4.59 -28.50
CA GLY A 131 -1.64 -5.44 -29.67
C GLY A 131 -0.20 -5.91 -29.80
N VAL A 132 0.04 -7.19 -30.09
CA VAL A 132 1.39 -7.77 -30.23
C VAL A 132 2.24 -7.08 -31.31
N ASN A 133 1.60 -6.52 -32.34
CA ASN A 133 2.22 -5.85 -33.48
C ASN A 133 2.08 -4.32 -33.46
N VAL A 134 1.73 -3.74 -32.30
CA VAL A 134 1.55 -2.29 -32.14
C VAL A 134 2.45 -1.80 -31.00
N ILE A 135 3.26 -0.78 -31.27
CA ILE A 135 4.03 -0.08 -30.24
C ILE A 135 3.04 0.56 -29.27
N PRO A 136 3.11 0.30 -27.95
CA PRO A 136 2.19 0.88 -26.99
C PRO A 136 2.30 2.41 -26.92
N GLY A 137 1.17 3.09 -27.12
CA GLY A 137 1.07 4.54 -27.06
C GLY A 137 0.71 5.06 -25.67
N ARG A 138 0.17 4.22 -24.80
CA ARG A 138 -0.16 4.60 -23.42
C ARG A 138 -0.04 3.40 -22.49
N VAL A 139 0.51 3.65 -21.30
CA VAL A 139 0.53 2.69 -20.19
C VAL A 139 0.09 3.41 -18.93
N THR A 140 -0.83 2.80 -18.19
CA THR A 140 -1.23 3.26 -16.85
C THR A 140 -0.89 2.18 -15.84
N PHE A 141 -0.20 2.53 -14.77
CA PHE A 141 0.14 1.59 -13.71
C PHE A 141 0.01 2.23 -12.32
N THR A 142 -0.16 1.39 -11.29
CA THR A 142 -0.29 1.86 -9.90
C THR A 142 0.96 1.57 -9.11
N ILE A 143 1.32 2.46 -8.20
CA ILE A 143 2.38 2.26 -7.20
C ILE A 143 1.74 2.30 -5.81
N ASP A 144 1.99 1.27 -5.00
CA ASP A 144 1.72 1.22 -3.56
C ASP A 144 3.06 1.41 -2.84
N ILE A 145 3.20 2.47 -2.05
CA ILE A 145 4.37 2.73 -1.20
C ILE A 145 3.91 2.68 0.25
N ARG A 146 4.61 1.93 1.10
CA ARG A 146 4.29 1.86 2.53
C ARG A 146 5.52 2.11 3.38
N ASP A 147 5.35 2.95 4.39
CA ASP A 147 6.34 3.19 5.45
C ASP A 147 5.63 3.57 6.76
N ILE A 148 6.31 3.37 7.89
CA ILE A 148 5.86 3.82 9.21
C ILE A 148 6.15 5.31 9.45
N ASP A 149 7.05 5.91 8.66
CA ASP A 149 7.41 7.32 8.73
C ASP A 149 6.90 8.11 7.51
N GLU A 150 6.01 9.06 7.78
CA GLU A 150 5.42 9.95 6.77
C GLU A 150 6.48 10.81 6.04
N GLN A 151 7.55 11.21 6.72
CA GLN A 151 8.63 11.99 6.10
C GLN A 151 9.42 11.16 5.08
N ILE A 152 9.58 9.87 5.36
CA ILE A 152 10.21 8.92 4.43
C ILE A 152 9.33 8.77 3.19
N ILE A 153 8.00 8.65 3.36
CA ILE A 153 7.05 8.59 2.23
C ILE A 153 7.19 9.82 1.34
N SER A 154 7.19 11.03 1.89
CA SER A 154 7.31 12.27 1.10
C SER A 154 8.68 12.40 0.41
N THR A 155 9.76 11.98 1.08
CA THR A 155 11.11 12.00 0.50
C THR A 155 11.26 11.00 -0.64
N LEU A 156 10.73 9.79 -0.45
CA LEU A 156 10.60 8.77 -1.48
C LEU A 156 9.75 9.30 -2.63
N GLU A 157 8.69 10.05 -2.31
CA GLU A 157 7.78 10.61 -3.31
C GLU A 157 8.52 11.50 -4.31
N GLY A 158 9.20 12.51 -3.78
CA GLY A 158 9.99 13.41 -4.61
C GLY A 158 11.11 12.69 -5.37
N SER A 159 11.72 11.66 -4.78
CA SER A 159 12.81 10.93 -5.41
C SER A 159 12.34 10.08 -6.58
N PHE A 160 11.21 9.37 -6.45
CA PHE A 160 10.68 8.56 -7.55
C PHE A 160 10.19 9.47 -8.68
N LEU A 161 9.52 10.60 -8.36
CA LEU A 161 9.02 11.52 -9.37
C LEU A 161 10.16 12.05 -10.25
N ARG A 162 11.28 12.43 -9.62
CA ARG A 162 12.48 12.85 -10.33
C ARG A 162 13.05 11.74 -11.21
N GLN A 163 13.12 10.51 -10.71
CA GLN A 163 13.67 9.39 -11.46
C GLN A 163 12.80 9.01 -12.66
N MET A 164 11.48 8.93 -12.48
CA MET A 164 10.55 8.68 -13.58
C MET A 164 10.58 9.79 -14.62
N GLN A 165 10.69 11.05 -14.20
CA GLN A 165 10.77 12.19 -15.11
C GLN A 165 12.03 12.12 -15.99
N LYS A 166 13.19 11.76 -15.42
CA LYS A 166 14.42 11.54 -16.20
C LYS A 166 14.26 10.43 -17.25
N ILE A 167 13.60 9.34 -16.89
CA ILE A 167 13.32 8.23 -17.81
C ILE A 167 12.39 8.71 -18.93
N ALA A 168 11.33 9.45 -18.58
CA ALA A 168 10.37 9.99 -19.53
C ALA A 168 11.04 10.90 -20.57
N GLU A 169 11.89 11.82 -20.12
CA GLU A 169 12.66 12.72 -20.99
C GLU A 169 13.59 11.96 -21.94
N ARG A 170 14.39 11.03 -21.42
CA ARG A 170 15.32 10.22 -22.24
C ARG A 170 14.58 9.35 -23.25
N ARG A 171 13.41 8.81 -22.89
CA ARG A 171 12.55 7.98 -23.75
C ARG A 171 11.61 8.81 -24.65
N LYS A 172 11.59 10.15 -24.50
CA LYS A 172 10.74 11.09 -25.25
C LYS A 172 9.24 10.78 -25.13
N VAL A 173 8.80 10.34 -23.95
CA VAL A 173 7.41 10.12 -23.58
C VAL A 173 6.96 11.18 -22.57
N THR A 174 5.65 11.35 -22.38
CA THR A 174 5.12 12.21 -21.33
C THR A 174 4.69 11.39 -20.13
N LEU A 175 4.80 11.99 -18.95
CA LEU A 175 4.48 11.40 -17.66
C LEU A 175 3.41 12.23 -16.97
N LYS A 176 2.39 11.58 -16.41
CA LYS A 176 1.41 12.19 -15.51
C LYS A 176 1.26 11.29 -14.29
N THR A 177 1.14 11.90 -13.12
CA THR A 177 0.86 11.18 -11.88
C THR A 177 -0.43 11.71 -11.25
N LYS A 178 -1.12 10.83 -10.53
CA LYS A 178 -2.32 11.15 -9.75
C LYS A 178 -2.24 10.43 -8.42
N MET A 179 -2.39 11.17 -7.32
CA MET A 179 -2.51 10.58 -6.00
C MET A 179 -3.90 9.97 -5.84
N LEU A 180 -3.94 8.67 -5.52
CA LEU A 180 -5.18 7.94 -5.29
C LEU A 180 -5.53 7.91 -3.80
N GLN A 181 -4.52 7.75 -2.95
CA GLN A 181 -4.70 7.64 -1.51
C GLN A 181 -3.43 8.06 -0.78
N LEU A 182 -3.61 8.77 0.34
CA LEU A 182 -2.58 9.01 1.33
C LEU A 182 -3.22 8.82 2.71
N VAL A 183 -2.75 7.82 3.45
CA VAL A 183 -3.17 7.56 4.83
C VAL A 183 -2.02 7.90 5.75
N LYS A 184 -2.31 8.39 6.96
CA LYS A 184 -1.27 8.68 7.95
C LYS A 184 -0.84 7.40 8.69
N PRO A 185 0.44 7.25 9.04
CA PRO A 185 0.88 6.11 9.84
C PRO A 185 0.15 6.11 11.19
N ALA A 186 -0.22 4.93 11.67
CA ALA A 186 -0.85 4.78 12.98
C ALA A 186 0.13 4.06 13.91
N LYS A 187 0.72 4.78 14.86
CA LYS A 187 1.61 4.19 15.86
C LYS A 187 0.79 3.53 16.95
N THR A 188 1.22 2.36 17.42
CA THR A 188 0.61 1.71 18.58
C THR A 188 1.00 2.47 19.85
N ASP A 189 0.10 2.52 20.84
CA ASP A 189 0.37 3.20 22.11
C ASP A 189 1.60 2.60 22.83
N PRO A 190 2.62 3.40 23.20
CA PRO A 190 3.86 2.88 23.81
C PRO A 190 3.65 2.18 25.15
N MET A 191 2.68 2.63 25.95
CA MET A 191 2.38 2.01 27.24
C MET A 191 1.76 0.64 27.01
N LEU A 192 0.81 0.51 26.08
CA LEU A 192 0.23 -0.80 25.72
C LEU A 192 1.29 -1.75 25.15
N GLN A 193 2.17 -1.27 24.26
CA GLN A 193 3.29 -2.06 23.75
C GLN A 193 4.17 -2.59 24.90
N GLN A 194 4.52 -1.73 25.86
CA GLN A 194 5.34 -2.12 27.00
C GLN A 194 4.65 -3.15 27.90
N GLN A 195 3.34 -3.01 28.15
CA GLN A 195 2.59 -3.96 28.97
C GLN A 195 2.46 -5.32 28.27
N LEU A 196 2.22 -5.34 26.95
CA LEU A 196 2.22 -6.57 26.17
C LEU A 196 3.59 -7.25 26.18
N ALA A 197 4.68 -6.49 26.02
CA ALA A 197 6.04 -7.04 26.09
C ALA A 197 6.33 -7.70 27.42
N LYS A 198 5.95 -7.05 28.53
CA LYS A 198 6.06 -7.66 29.87
C LYS A 198 5.22 -8.93 29.99
N GLY A 199 4.00 -8.93 29.48
CA GLY A 199 3.11 -10.10 29.48
C GLY A 199 3.68 -11.28 28.71
N VAL A 200 4.19 -11.04 27.50
CA VAL A 200 4.84 -12.07 26.66
C VAL A 200 6.08 -12.63 27.35
N LEU A 201 6.94 -11.78 27.90
CA LEU A 201 8.14 -12.23 28.64
C LEU A 201 7.76 -13.07 29.87
N ALA A 202 6.77 -12.64 30.65
CA ALA A 202 6.29 -13.40 31.80
C ALA A 202 5.71 -14.76 31.38
N ALA A 203 4.97 -14.83 30.28
CA ALA A 203 4.44 -16.08 29.74
C ALA A 203 5.57 -17.00 29.26
N LEU A 204 6.58 -16.49 28.54
CA LEU A 204 7.74 -17.27 28.09
C LEU A 204 8.56 -17.82 29.27
N ILE A 205 8.73 -17.03 30.35
CA ILE A 205 9.35 -17.50 31.60
C ILE A 205 8.47 -18.55 32.28
N TYR A 206 7.15 -18.36 32.29
CA TYR A 206 6.22 -19.32 32.86
C TYR A 206 6.23 -20.64 32.08
N PHE A 207 6.30 -20.61 30.75
CA PHE A 207 6.44 -21.80 29.91
C PHE A 207 7.82 -22.43 30.07
N SER A 208 8.92 -21.67 30.22
CA SER A 208 10.25 -22.24 30.48
C SER A 208 10.39 -22.88 31.86
N LEU A 209 9.68 -22.36 32.86
CA LEU A 209 9.63 -22.93 34.21
C LEU A 209 8.61 -24.08 34.35
N ASN A 210 7.55 -24.12 33.51
CA ASN A 210 6.54 -25.18 33.50
C ASN A 210 6.67 -26.15 32.30
N LEU A 211 7.81 -26.20 31.63
CA LEU A 211 8.12 -27.16 30.55
C LEU A 211 8.43 -28.57 31.08
N PHE A 212 7.71 -29.00 32.13
CA PHE A 212 7.40 -30.40 32.40
C PHE A 212 5.92 -30.57 32.04
N TRP A 213 5.66 -31.24 30.92
CA TRP A 213 4.35 -31.66 30.40
C TRP A 213 3.52 -30.62 29.62
N CYS A 214 3.61 -30.66 28.29
CA CYS A 214 2.56 -31.25 27.46
C CYS A 214 3.05 -31.38 26.01
N ARG A 215 3.59 -32.56 25.68
CA ARG A 215 3.82 -32.99 24.29
C ARG A 215 2.52 -33.70 23.88
N CYS A 216 1.57 -32.96 23.31
CA CYS A 216 0.48 -33.56 22.56
C CYS A 216 0.77 -33.35 21.08
N LEU A 217 0.79 -34.47 20.37
CA LEU A 217 0.91 -34.63 18.92
C LEU A 217 -0.12 -33.77 18.16
#